data_AF-A0A222VT41-F1
#
_entry.id   AF-A0A222VT41-F1
#
_cell.length_a   1.000
_cell.length_b   1.000
_cell.length_c   1.000
_cell.angle_alpha   90.00
_cell.angle_beta   90.00
_cell.angle_gamma   90.00
#
_symmetry.space_group_name_H-M   'P 1'
#
loop_
_entity.id
_entity.type
_entity.pdbx_description
1 polymer ?
#
loop_
_entity_poly.entity_id
_entity_poly.type
_entity_poly.pdbx_seq_one_letter_code
_entity_poly.pdbx_strand_id
1 'polypeptide(L)'
;MTAGQDDQEQPVPWTQWDAPRDRWLMSDDACNGWPRSLLLEVCARIVFPTVLMVSVYLLFAGHHDAGGGFSGGLVAGLAFVLRYMAGGSAELAAAIRIHPPVVIGAGLTLAVVTALVPALFGETVLASAQWTLDVPVLGELKIATNLFLDVGVYLLIVGVVVDLLRTVGAGTEKGVMLDDEEVERT
;
A
#
# COMPACT_ATOMS: atom_id res chain seq x y z
N MET A 1 -28.54 -27.29 61.89
CA MET A 1 -28.40 -28.47 61.02
C MET A 1 -29.29 -28.22 59.80
N THR A 2 -28.76 -27.57 58.77
CA THR A 2 -29.36 -27.46 57.43
C THR A 2 -28.22 -27.26 56.43
N ALA A 3 -28.02 -28.33 55.66
CA ALA A 3 -27.28 -28.54 54.43
C ALA A 3 -26.42 -27.40 53.85
N GLY A 4 -25.16 -27.74 53.61
CA GLY A 4 -24.34 -27.13 52.57
C GLY A 4 -25.00 -27.36 51.22
N GLN A 5 -25.12 -26.29 50.46
CA GLN A 5 -25.57 -26.33 49.08
C GLN A 5 -24.35 -26.71 48.25
N ASP A 6 -24.18 -28.01 48.05
CA ASP A 6 -23.18 -28.58 47.15
C ASP A 6 -23.40 -28.00 45.75
N ASP A 7 -22.31 -27.49 45.17
CA ASP A 7 -22.19 -27.11 43.77
C ASP A 7 -22.66 -28.28 42.91
N GLN A 8 -23.91 -28.21 42.43
CA GLN A 8 -24.43 -29.17 41.46
C GLN A 8 -23.78 -28.87 40.11
N GLU A 9 -22.59 -29.44 39.88
CA GLU A 9 -22.00 -29.59 38.56
C GLU A 9 -23.00 -30.35 37.68
N GLN A 10 -23.75 -29.59 36.87
CA GLN A 10 -24.66 -30.17 35.90
C GLN A 10 -23.83 -30.96 34.88
N PRO A 11 -24.21 -32.22 34.58
CA PRO A 11 -23.46 -33.03 33.63
C PRO A 11 -23.52 -32.37 32.25
N VAL A 12 -22.35 -31.99 31.74
CA VAL A 12 -22.20 -31.47 30.39
C VAL A 12 -22.81 -32.48 29.40
N PRO A 13 -23.75 -32.06 28.53
CA PRO A 13 -24.37 -32.93 27.55
C PRO A 13 -23.33 -33.70 26.73
N TRP A 14 -23.61 -34.98 26.44
CA TRP A 14 -22.72 -35.87 25.69
C TRP A 14 -22.37 -35.35 24.29
N THR A 15 -23.15 -34.42 23.74
CA THR A 15 -22.89 -33.73 22.47
C THR A 15 -21.71 -32.76 22.52
N GLN A 16 -21.23 -32.41 23.72
CA GLN A 16 -20.15 -31.43 23.93
C GLN A 16 -18.80 -32.10 24.23
N TRP A 17 -18.75 -33.43 24.28
CA TRP A 17 -17.52 -34.18 24.59
C TRP A 17 -16.47 -34.11 23.49
N ASP A 18 -16.91 -33.97 22.24
CA ASP A 18 -16.03 -33.86 21.06
C ASP A 18 -15.69 -32.41 20.71
N ALA A 19 -16.19 -31.43 21.47
CA ALA A 19 -15.81 -30.04 21.29
C ALA A 19 -14.36 -29.86 21.73
N PRO A 20 -13.43 -29.45 20.84
CA PRO A 20 -12.04 -29.26 21.19
C PRO A 20 -11.93 -28.21 22.30
N ARG A 21 -11.45 -28.65 23.47
CA ARG A 21 -11.33 -27.80 24.67
C ARG A 21 -10.27 -26.72 24.53
N ASP A 22 -9.26 -26.98 23.70
CA ASP A 22 -8.16 -26.07 23.41
C ASP A 22 -8.13 -25.76 21.91
N ARG A 23 -8.26 -24.48 21.59
CA ARG A 23 -8.16 -23.95 20.23
C ARG A 23 -6.68 -23.85 19.82
N TRP A 24 -6.02 -25.01 19.72
CA TRP A 24 -4.57 -25.12 19.51
C TRP A 24 -4.15 -25.06 18.05
N LEU A 25 -5.04 -25.40 17.13
CA LEU A 25 -4.94 -24.85 15.78
C LEU A 25 -5.57 -23.47 15.82
N MET A 26 -4.85 -22.47 15.30
CA MET A 26 -5.51 -21.27 14.81
C MET A 26 -6.64 -21.75 13.91
N SER A 27 -7.87 -21.71 14.41
CA SER A 27 -9.03 -21.58 13.56
C SER A 27 -8.69 -20.45 12.59
N ASP A 28 -9.12 -20.59 11.35
CA ASP A 28 -9.36 -19.44 10.49
C ASP A 28 -10.39 -18.50 11.17
N ASP A 29 -10.05 -17.91 12.32
CA ASP A 29 -10.52 -16.59 12.75
C ASP A 29 -9.82 -15.56 11.83
N ALA A 30 -9.75 -15.87 10.53
CA ALA A 30 -9.38 -14.96 9.50
C ALA A 30 -10.52 -13.95 9.45
N CYS A 31 -10.30 -12.77 10.03
CA CYS A 31 -11.03 -11.61 9.56
C CYS A 31 -10.92 -11.57 8.03
N ASN A 32 -12.07 -11.79 7.38
CA ASN A 32 -12.35 -11.95 5.95
C ASN A 32 -12.33 -13.40 5.39
N GLY A 33 -13.50 -13.89 4.98
CA GLY A 33 -13.73 -15.23 4.45
C GLY A 33 -13.18 -15.50 3.04
N TRP A 34 -11.96 -15.06 2.72
CA TRP A 34 -11.29 -15.39 1.45
C TRP A 34 -10.14 -16.38 1.70
N PRO A 35 -10.00 -17.45 0.89
CA PRO A 35 -8.87 -18.36 1.01
C PRO A 35 -7.56 -17.62 0.71
N ARG A 36 -6.73 -17.41 1.74
CA ARG A 36 -5.42 -16.78 1.60
C ARG A 36 -4.47 -17.72 0.85
N SER A 37 -4.06 -17.32 -0.35
CA SER A 37 -3.06 -18.07 -1.11
C SER A 37 -1.66 -17.78 -0.57
N LEU A 38 -1.11 -18.71 0.20
CA LEU A 38 0.27 -18.65 0.71
C LEU A 38 1.29 -18.45 -0.42
N LEU A 39 1.05 -19.07 -1.59
CA LEU A 39 1.90 -18.91 -2.76
C LEU A 39 1.90 -17.46 -3.25
N LEU A 40 0.72 -16.82 -3.32
CA LEU A 40 0.60 -15.42 -3.74
C LEU A 40 1.31 -14.47 -2.77
N GLU A 41 1.19 -14.72 -1.46
CA GLU A 41 1.85 -13.94 -0.42
C GLU A 41 3.37 -14.00 -0.52
N VAL A 42 3.93 -15.21 -0.65
CA VAL A 42 5.37 -15.42 -0.80
C VAL A 42 5.88 -14.81 -2.11
N CYS A 43 5.18 -15.03 -3.22
CA CYS A 43 5.54 -14.44 -4.51
C CYS A 43 5.51 -12.91 -4.47
N ALA A 44 4.43 -12.31 -3.94
CA ALA A 44 4.31 -10.85 -3.82
C ALA A 44 5.41 -10.26 -2.92
N ARG A 45 5.81 -10.96 -1.86
CA ARG A 45 6.90 -10.52 -0.98
C ARG A 45 8.25 -10.43 -1.69
N ILE A 46 8.52 -11.31 -2.65
CA ILE A 46 9.75 -11.31 -3.45
C ILE A 46 9.65 -10.32 -4.62
N VAL A 47 8.51 -10.31 -5.34
CA VAL A 47 8.31 -9.47 -6.54
C VAL A 47 8.23 -7.99 -6.18
N PHE A 48 7.61 -7.64 -5.05
CA PHE A 48 7.42 -6.25 -4.63
C PHE A 48 8.71 -5.41 -4.63
N PRO A 49 9.79 -5.79 -3.91
CA PRO A 49 11.02 -5.00 -3.91
C PRO A 49 11.68 -4.96 -5.30
N THR A 50 11.60 -6.04 -6.08
CA THR A 50 12.13 -6.08 -7.46
C THR A 50 11.41 -5.08 -8.36
N VAL A 51 10.07 -5.05 -8.33
CA VAL A 51 9.27 -4.12 -9.13
C VAL A 51 9.48 -2.68 -8.67
N LEU A 52 9.63 -2.44 -7.36
CA LEU A 52 10.00 -1.10 -6.87
C LEU A 52 11.38 -0.67 -7.37
N MET A 53 12.36 -1.57 -7.42
CA MET A 53 13.67 -1.25 -7.99
C MET A 53 13.57 -0.87 -9.47
N VAL A 54 12.76 -1.59 -10.25
CA VAL A 54 12.48 -1.27 -11.66
C VAL A 54 11.75 0.07 -11.80
N SER A 55 10.76 0.32 -10.94
CA SER A 55 10.03 1.59 -10.89
C SER A 55 10.94 2.79 -10.63
N VAL A 56 11.88 2.66 -9.68
CA VAL A 56 12.90 3.68 -9.40
C VAL A 56 13.87 3.82 -10.57
N TYR A 57 14.27 2.72 -11.21
CA TYR A 57 15.07 2.78 -12.43
C TYR A 57 14.37 3.57 -13.54
N LEU A 58 13.06 3.35 -13.78
CA LEU A 58 12.28 4.08 -14.78
C LEU A 58 12.17 5.58 -14.48
N LEU A 59 12.11 5.96 -13.20
CA LEU A 59 12.14 7.35 -12.77
C LEU A 59 13.43 8.06 -13.21
N PHE A 60 14.59 7.41 -13.07
CA PHE A 60 15.87 7.98 -13.50
C PHE A 60 16.10 7.86 -15.02
N ALA A 61 15.68 6.75 -15.63
CA ALA A 61 15.87 6.47 -17.05
C ALA A 61 15.15 7.47 -17.98
N GLY A 62 14.13 8.18 -17.49
CA GLY A 62 13.38 9.19 -18.26
C GLY A 62 14.20 10.37 -18.78
N HIS A 63 15.47 10.52 -18.37
CA HIS A 63 16.37 11.56 -18.86
C HIS A 63 16.95 11.27 -20.25
N HIS A 64 16.95 10.01 -20.69
CA HIS A 64 17.64 9.57 -21.90
C HIS A 64 16.77 8.75 -22.86
N ASP A 65 15.62 8.24 -22.41
CA ASP A 65 14.72 7.39 -23.20
C ASP A 65 13.25 7.57 -22.77
N ALA A 66 12.30 6.91 -23.46
CA ALA A 66 10.89 6.87 -23.09
C ALA A 66 10.69 6.23 -21.68
N GLY A 67 10.58 7.07 -20.65
CA GLY A 67 10.46 6.70 -19.23
C GLY A 67 9.96 7.88 -18.38
N GLY A 68 10.33 7.94 -17.10
CA GLY A 68 10.08 9.10 -16.22
C GLY A 68 9.14 8.85 -15.04
N GLY A 69 8.72 9.93 -14.38
CA GLY A 69 7.95 9.90 -13.14
C GLY A 69 6.60 9.20 -13.26
N PHE A 70 5.95 9.34 -14.42
CA PHE A 70 4.65 8.73 -14.69
C PHE A 70 4.73 7.20 -14.80
N SER A 71 5.58 6.70 -15.69
CA SER A 71 5.75 5.25 -15.91
C SER A 71 6.30 4.55 -14.66
N GLY A 72 7.30 5.15 -14.01
CA GLY A 72 7.81 4.67 -12.72
C GLY A 72 6.73 4.63 -11.65
N GLY A 73 5.92 5.69 -11.54
CA GLY A 73 4.82 5.78 -10.58
C GLY A 73 3.75 4.72 -10.79
N LEU A 74 3.37 4.43 -12.05
CA LEU A 74 2.42 3.37 -12.37
C LEU A 74 2.95 1.98 -12.01
N VAL A 75 4.23 1.71 -12.29
CA VAL A 75 4.88 0.43 -11.95
C VAL A 75 4.96 0.25 -10.43
N ALA A 76 5.30 1.31 -9.68
CA ALA A 76 5.22 1.28 -8.22
C ALA A 76 3.79 1.05 -7.74
N GLY A 77 2.82 1.76 -8.33
CA GLY A 77 1.40 1.59 -8.06
C GLY A 77 0.97 0.13 -8.21
N LEU A 78 1.31 -0.51 -9.33
CA LEU A 78 1.05 -1.93 -9.57
C LEU A 78 1.68 -2.83 -8.49
N ALA A 79 2.91 -2.54 -8.06
CA ALA A 79 3.56 -3.28 -6.98
C ALA A 79 2.75 -3.19 -5.68
N PHE A 80 2.26 -2.00 -5.34
CA PHE A 80 1.40 -1.80 -4.16
C PHE A 80 0.04 -2.50 -4.32
N VAL A 81 -0.58 -2.49 -5.50
CA VAL A 81 -1.81 -3.24 -5.77
C VAL A 81 -1.59 -4.74 -5.57
N LEU A 82 -0.52 -5.30 -6.13
CA LEU A 82 -0.18 -6.72 -5.96
C LEU A 82 0.04 -7.08 -4.49
N ARG A 83 0.78 -6.24 -3.76
CA ARG A 83 1.00 -6.43 -2.32
C ARG A 83 -0.30 -6.36 -1.51
N TYR A 84 -1.18 -5.43 -1.86
CA TYR A 84 -2.51 -5.32 -1.24
C TYR A 84 -3.38 -6.55 -1.53
N MET A 85 -3.40 -7.05 -2.77
CA MET A 85 -4.15 -8.26 -3.12
C MET A 85 -3.64 -9.50 -2.38
N ALA A 86 -2.34 -9.59 -2.16
CA ALA A 86 -1.74 -10.74 -1.48
C ALA A 86 -1.93 -10.72 0.04
N GLY A 87 -1.91 -9.53 0.65
CA GLY A 87 -1.88 -9.35 2.11
C GLY A 87 -3.18 -8.83 2.75
N GLY A 88 -4.05 -8.18 1.97
CA GLY A 88 -5.24 -7.47 2.45
C GLY A 88 -4.96 -6.05 2.98
N SER A 89 -6.00 -5.39 3.48
CA SER A 89 -5.97 -4.02 4.03
C SER A 89 -5.06 -3.89 5.25
N ALA A 90 -4.98 -4.92 6.10
CA ALA A 90 -4.14 -4.94 7.30
C ALA A 90 -2.64 -4.85 6.99
N GLU A 91 -2.16 -5.53 5.95
CA GLU A 91 -0.76 -5.49 5.52
C GLU A 91 -0.37 -4.14 4.92
N LEU A 92 -1.29 -3.49 4.20
CA LEU A 92 -1.07 -2.15 3.66
C LEU A 92 -1.04 -1.09 4.77
N ALA A 93 -1.89 -1.22 5.79
CA ALA A 93 -1.90 -0.35 6.97
C ALA A 93 -0.61 -0.50 7.79
N ALA A 94 -0.08 -1.72 7.92
CA ALA A 94 1.20 -1.98 8.58
C ALA A 94 2.40 -1.43 7.77
N ALA A 95 2.32 -1.46 6.43
CA ALA A 95 3.42 -1.04 5.56
C ALA A 95 3.54 0.49 5.37
N ILE A 96 2.46 1.26 5.49
CA ILE A 96 2.45 2.70 5.14
C ILE A 96 1.96 3.55 6.31
N ARG A 97 2.91 4.09 7.08
CA ARG A 97 2.66 4.98 8.23
C ARG A 97 2.23 6.41 7.83
N ILE A 98 2.40 6.80 6.57
CA ILE A 98 2.13 8.16 6.08
C ILE A 98 0.69 8.26 5.55
N HIS A 99 0.02 9.39 5.80
CA HIS A 99 -1.30 9.69 5.23
C HIS A 99 -1.18 9.92 3.71
N PRO A 100 -1.85 9.13 2.85
CA PRO A 100 -1.74 9.25 1.39
C PRO A 100 -2.06 10.65 0.85
N PRO A 101 -3.08 11.38 1.36
CA PRO A 101 -3.34 12.76 0.92
C PRO A 101 -2.15 13.70 1.09
N VAL A 102 -1.30 13.48 2.09
CA VAL A 102 -0.08 14.28 2.31
C VAL A 102 0.94 14.00 1.21
N VAL A 103 1.11 12.73 0.83
CA VAL A 103 2.03 12.34 -0.26
C VAL A 103 1.55 12.91 -1.59
N ILE A 104 0.23 12.84 -1.85
CA ILE A 104 -0.39 13.42 -3.04
C ILE A 104 -0.15 14.93 -3.09
N GLY A 105 -0.46 15.64 -2.01
CA GLY A 105 -0.27 17.09 -1.93
C GLY A 105 1.19 17.50 -2.07
N ALA A 106 2.12 16.76 -1.46
CA ALA A 106 3.55 17.01 -1.58
C ALA A 106 4.06 16.79 -3.02
N GLY A 107 3.66 15.69 -3.67
CA GLY A 107 4.02 15.40 -5.06
C GLY A 107 3.47 16.44 -6.03
N LEU A 108 2.20 16.82 -5.87
CA LEU A 108 1.57 17.87 -6.68
C LEU A 108 2.25 19.23 -6.49
N THR A 109 2.52 19.62 -5.24
CA THR A 109 3.19 20.88 -4.92
C THR A 109 4.58 20.92 -5.55
N LEU A 110 5.35 19.83 -5.42
CA LEU A 110 6.67 19.73 -6.03
C LEU A 110 6.62 19.85 -7.55
N ALA A 111 5.67 19.15 -8.20
CA ALA A 111 5.50 19.22 -9.65
C ALA A 111 5.13 20.62 -10.14
N VAL A 112 4.16 21.27 -9.49
CA VAL A 112 3.69 22.62 -9.85
C VAL A 112 4.78 23.66 -9.62
N VAL A 113 5.45 23.62 -8.47
CA VAL A 113 6.56 24.54 -8.18
C VAL A 113 7.67 24.37 -9.21
N THR A 114 8.09 23.13 -9.48
CA THR A 114 9.14 22.86 -10.47
C THR A 114 8.76 23.37 -11.86
N ALA A 115 7.51 23.18 -12.29
CA ALA A 115 7.03 23.64 -13.59
C ALA A 115 6.97 25.18 -13.70
N LEU A 116 6.66 25.88 -12.61
CA LEU A 116 6.48 27.33 -12.58
C LEU A 116 7.77 28.12 -12.29
N VAL A 117 8.76 27.49 -11.62
CA VAL A 117 10.03 28.15 -11.27
C VAL A 117 10.70 28.82 -12.49
N PRO A 118 10.84 28.19 -13.67
CA PRO A 118 11.47 28.83 -14.82
C PRO A 118 10.74 30.10 -15.29
N ALA A 119 9.41 30.12 -15.18
CA ALA A 119 8.59 31.27 -15.56
C ALA A 119 8.88 32.51 -14.70
N LEU A 120 9.25 32.31 -13.42
CA LEU A 120 9.64 33.40 -12.52
C LEU A 120 10.97 34.05 -12.94
N PHE A 121 11.79 33.34 -13.71
CA PHE A 121 13.06 33.84 -14.27
C PHE A 121 12.92 34.34 -15.72
N GLY A 122 11.69 34.43 -16.24
CA GLY A 122 11.43 34.89 -17.61
C GLY A 122 11.63 33.83 -18.69
N GLU A 123 11.83 32.56 -18.31
CA GLU A 123 11.85 31.44 -19.24
C GLU A 123 10.44 30.90 -19.50
N THR A 124 10.31 29.97 -20.46
CA THR A 124 9.03 29.28 -20.69
C THR A 124 8.71 28.35 -19.53
N VAL A 125 7.43 28.21 -19.18
CA VAL A 125 6.96 27.19 -18.23
C VAL A 125 7.49 25.81 -18.65
N LEU A 126 7.89 24.96 -17.69
CA LEU A 126 8.53 23.66 -17.93
C LEU A 126 9.89 23.71 -18.65
N ALA A 127 10.52 24.88 -18.78
CA ALA A 127 11.90 24.94 -19.26
C ALA A 127 12.81 24.13 -18.32
N SER A 128 13.68 23.31 -18.92
CA SER A 128 14.56 22.40 -18.19
C SER A 128 15.99 22.93 -18.24
N ALA A 129 16.47 23.39 -17.09
CA ALA A 129 17.89 23.69 -16.87
C ALA A 129 18.66 22.41 -16.53
N GLN A 130 19.88 22.29 -17.07
CA GLN A 130 20.79 21.18 -16.84
C GLN A 130 21.91 21.63 -15.90
N TRP A 131 22.11 20.93 -14.78
CA TRP A 131 23.25 21.15 -13.89
C TRP A 131 24.17 19.94 -13.91
N THR A 132 25.44 20.17 -14.21
CA THR A 132 26.52 19.19 -14.05
C THR A 132 27.05 19.29 -12.62
N LEU A 133 26.78 18.27 -11.81
CA LEU A 133 27.35 18.12 -10.48
C LEU A 133 28.53 17.13 -10.56
N ASP A 134 29.73 17.58 -10.23
CA ASP A 134 30.90 16.69 -10.18
C ASP A 134 30.87 15.88 -8.88
N VAL A 135 30.56 14.59 -8.97
CA VAL A 135 30.46 13.71 -7.80
C VAL A 135 31.72 12.83 -7.74
N PRO A 136 32.53 12.91 -6.67
CA PRO A 136 33.89 12.31 -6.63
C PRO A 136 33.95 10.78 -6.71
N VAL A 137 32.80 10.08 -6.70
CA VAL A 137 32.69 8.62 -6.86
C VAL A 137 31.97 8.22 -8.16
N LEU A 138 31.16 9.10 -8.75
CA LEU A 138 30.25 8.81 -9.86
C LEU A 138 30.57 9.58 -11.16
N GLY A 139 31.50 10.54 -11.14
CA GLY A 139 31.84 11.41 -12.27
C GLY A 139 30.89 12.60 -12.42
N GLU A 140 30.84 13.21 -13.61
CA GLU A 140 29.93 14.31 -13.93
C GLU A 140 28.47 13.82 -13.98
N LEU A 141 27.70 14.12 -12.93
CA LEU A 141 26.28 13.80 -12.86
C LEU A 141 25.47 14.97 -13.41
N LYS A 142 24.90 14.79 -14.61
CA LYS A 142 23.98 15.77 -15.23
C LYS A 142 22.59 15.59 -14.63
N ILE A 143 22.24 16.43 -13.65
CA ILE A 143 20.89 16.48 -13.09
C ILE A 143 20.10 17.56 -13.83
N ALA A 144 19.04 17.15 -14.52
CA ALA A 144 18.10 18.08 -15.10
C ALA A 144 17.04 18.47 -14.06
N THR A 145 16.61 19.72 -14.08
CA THR A 145 15.48 20.20 -13.26
C THR A 145 14.18 19.44 -13.54
N ASN A 146 14.03 18.84 -14.72
CA ASN A 146 12.92 17.93 -15.06
C ASN A 146 12.82 16.70 -14.13
N LEU A 147 13.93 16.25 -13.52
CA LEU A 147 13.88 15.15 -12.55
C LEU A 147 12.96 15.47 -11.37
N PHE A 148 12.95 16.73 -10.90
CA PHE A 148 12.10 17.13 -9.77
C PHE A 148 10.62 17.09 -10.15
N LEU A 149 10.29 17.41 -11.40
CA LEU A 149 8.94 17.24 -11.94
C LEU A 149 8.55 15.77 -11.95
N ASP A 150 9.42 14.90 -12.46
CA ASP A 150 9.22 13.46 -12.49
C ASP A 150 9.03 12.87 -11.09
N VAL A 151 9.85 13.29 -10.12
CA VAL A 151 9.69 12.89 -8.70
C VAL A 151 8.35 13.37 -8.15
N GLY A 152 7.93 14.59 -8.46
CA GLY A 152 6.62 15.11 -8.06
C GLY A 152 5.46 14.27 -8.60
N VAL A 153 5.49 13.94 -9.90
CA VAL A 153 4.48 13.09 -10.55
C VAL A 153 4.53 11.66 -9.99
N TYR A 154 5.71 11.10 -9.73
CA TYR A 154 5.88 9.78 -9.13
C TYR A 154 5.20 9.68 -7.76
N LEU A 155 5.49 10.65 -6.87
CA LEU A 155 4.91 10.70 -5.53
C LEU A 155 3.39 10.87 -5.59
N LEU A 156 2.90 11.73 -6.48
CA LEU A 156 1.47 11.91 -6.71
C LEU A 156 0.78 10.59 -7.06
N ILE A 157 1.30 9.85 -8.05
CA ILE A 157 0.70 8.59 -8.51
C ILE A 157 0.72 7.54 -7.40
N VAL A 158 1.86 7.36 -6.72
CA VAL A 158 1.97 6.41 -5.61
C VAL A 158 0.99 6.76 -4.50
N GLY A 159 0.88 8.05 -4.14
CA GLY A 159 -0.07 8.54 -3.16
C GLY A 159 -1.52 8.21 -3.53
N VAL A 160 -1.91 8.50 -4.78
CA VAL A 160 -3.27 8.21 -5.28
C VAL A 160 -3.57 6.71 -5.26
N VAL A 161 -2.64 5.86 -5.69
CA VAL A 161 -2.86 4.41 -5.69
C VAL A 161 -3.05 3.88 -4.27
N VAL A 162 -2.21 4.30 -3.33
CA VAL A 162 -2.34 3.88 -1.93
C VAL A 162 -3.66 4.38 -1.32
N ASP A 163 -4.07 5.61 -1.63
CA ASP A 163 -5.35 6.17 -1.17
C ASP A 163 -6.54 5.40 -1.71
N LEU A 164 -6.50 5.05 -3.00
CA LEU A 164 -7.52 4.24 -3.66
C LEU A 164 -7.63 2.85 -3.02
N LEU A 165 -6.49 2.17 -2.79
CA LEU A 165 -6.47 0.85 -2.16
C LEU A 165 -7.08 0.89 -0.75
N ARG A 166 -6.79 1.92 0.03
CA ARG A 166 -7.39 2.11 1.36
C ARG A 166 -8.89 2.36 1.28
N THR A 167 -9.32 3.21 0.35
CA THR A 167 -10.73 3.55 0.17
C THR A 167 -11.55 2.35 -0.27
N VAL A 168 -11.04 1.58 -1.23
CA VAL A 168 -11.68 0.34 -1.70
C VAL A 168 -11.71 -0.71 -0.58
N GLY A 169 -10.60 -0.90 0.13
CA GLY A 169 -10.56 -1.84 1.26
C GLY A 169 -11.56 -1.53 2.35
N ALA A 170 -11.65 -0.25 2.76
CA ALA A 170 -12.65 0.19 3.74
C ALA A 170 -14.10 0.05 3.23
N GLY A 171 -14.32 0.12 1.92
CA GLY A 171 -15.63 -0.13 1.31
C GLY A 171 -16.04 -1.59 1.38
N THR A 172 -15.12 -2.51 1.07
CA THR A 172 -15.37 -3.95 1.12
C THR A 172 -15.66 -4.43 2.54
N GLU A 173 -14.93 -3.94 3.54
CA GLU A 173 -15.14 -4.30 4.95
C GLU A 173 -16.54 -3.90 5.46
N LYS A 174 -17.04 -2.73 5.05
CA LYS A 174 -18.39 -2.28 5.41
C LYS A 174 -19.50 -3.09 4.75
N GLY A 175 -19.31 -3.50 3.50
CA GLY A 175 -20.31 -4.31 2.79
C GLY A 175 -20.55 -5.67 3.46
N VAL A 176 -19.46 -6.34 3.89
CA VAL A 176 -19.55 -7.63 4.60
C VAL A 176 -20.30 -7.50 5.92
N MET A 177 -20.02 -6.46 6.70
CA MET A 177 -20.69 -6.25 8.00
C MET A 177 -22.21 -6.02 7.86
N LEU A 178 -22.64 -5.39 6.75
CA LEU A 178 -24.06 -5.14 6.50
C LEU A 178 -24.80 -6.43 6.10
N ASP A 179 -24.16 -7.29 5.30
CA ASP A 179 -24.71 -8.60 4.93
C ASP A 179 -24.89 -9.50 6.16
N ASP A 180 -23.90 -9.53 7.08
CA ASP A 180 -23.96 -10.33 8.31
C ASP A 180 -25.09 -9.84 9.26
N GLU A 181 -25.28 -8.51 9.41
CA GLU A 181 -26.36 -7.94 10.22
C GLU A 181 -27.77 -8.20 9.64
N GLU A 182 -27.89 -8.38 8.33
CA GLU A 182 -29.17 -8.68 7.67
C GLU A 182 -29.54 -10.16 7.84
N VAL A 183 -28.56 -11.07 7.78
CA VAL A 183 -28.74 -12.51 8.03
C VAL A 183 -29.12 -12.80 9.49
N GLU A 184 -28.57 -12.06 10.46
CA GLU A 184 -28.89 -12.27 11.89
C GLU A 184 -30.30 -11.76 12.29
N ARG A 185 -30.95 -10.97 11.42
CA ARG A 185 -32.32 -10.47 11.64
C ARG A 185 -33.44 -11.34 11.06
N THR A 186 -33.11 -12.35 10.25
CA THR A 186 -34.08 -13.28 9.61
C THR A 186 -34.12 -14.63 10.29
#